data_AF-W4FE38-F1
#
_entry.id   AF-W4FE38-F1
#
_cell.length_a   1.000
_cell.length_b   1.000
_cell.length_c   1.000
_cell.angle_alpha   90.00
_cell.angle_beta   90.00
_cell.angle_gamma   90.00
#
_symmetry.space_group_name_H-M   'P 1'
#
loop_
_entity.id
_entity.type
_entity.pdbx_description
1 polymer ?
#
loop_
_entity_poly.entity_id
_entity_poly.type
_entity_poly.pdbx_seq_one_letter_code
_entity_poly.pdbx_strand_id
1 'polypeptide(L)'
;MSSAKRKAPAAPTTEDTRSIDPTTGDQVMLLRYGSKTRYQYEKSLLRLKSWLQREHPGSLSGGEVVPPLDPAICKGFLAYECVKRGPDGAELDPQQFKSYSAVNGCKSAIKFMYKQANLRVSEELDALLADFACCYKRKLLN
;
A
#
# COMPACT_ATOMS: atom_id res chain seq x y z
N MET A 1 -83.61 -2.18 1.19
CA MET A 1 -83.07 -2.46 -0.16
C MET A 1 -81.62 -2.02 -0.14
N SER A 2 -80.69 -2.93 0.17
CA SER A 2 -79.88 -3.72 -0.78
C SER A 2 -78.60 -3.00 -1.24
N SER A 3 -77.46 -3.43 -0.71
CA SER A 3 -76.24 -3.87 -1.43
C SER A 3 -75.05 -3.88 -0.46
N ALA A 4 -74.57 -5.04 0.00
CA ALA A 4 -73.66 -5.98 -0.67
C ALA A 4 -72.16 -5.61 -0.56
N LYS A 5 -71.52 -6.16 0.48
CA LYS A 5 -70.35 -7.06 0.42
C LYS A 5 -69.15 -6.62 -0.42
N ARG A 6 -68.00 -6.41 0.26
CA ARG A 6 -66.75 -7.14 -0.05
C ARG A 6 -65.71 -7.04 1.07
N LYS A 7 -65.26 -8.23 1.47
CA LYS A 7 -64.19 -8.58 2.40
C LYS A 7 -62.85 -8.36 1.68
N ALA A 8 -61.93 -7.59 2.25
CA ALA A 8 -60.56 -7.49 1.76
C ALA A 8 -59.65 -8.38 2.65
N PRO A 9 -58.80 -9.24 2.06
CA PRO A 9 -57.96 -10.17 2.80
C PRO A 9 -56.70 -9.49 3.37
N ALA A 10 -56.20 -10.09 4.45
CA ALA A 10 -54.97 -9.76 5.15
C ALA A 10 -53.78 -9.58 4.19
N ALA A 11 -53.04 -8.49 4.39
CA ALA A 11 -51.74 -8.28 3.76
C ALA A 11 -50.75 -9.33 4.32
N PRO A 12 -50.04 -10.09 3.47
CA PRO A 12 -48.95 -10.92 3.92
C PRO A 12 -47.76 -10.03 4.28
N THR A 13 -47.33 -10.15 5.54
CA THR A 13 -46.03 -9.72 6.05
C THR A 13 -44.94 -10.13 5.06
N THR A 14 -44.38 -9.17 4.34
CA THR A 14 -43.14 -9.38 3.60
C THR A 14 -42.01 -9.01 4.56
N GLU A 15 -41.59 -10.00 5.34
CA GLU A 15 -40.23 -10.06 5.84
C GLU A 15 -39.31 -10.11 4.62
N ASP A 16 -38.80 -8.96 4.18
CA ASP A 16 -37.56 -8.93 3.42
C ASP A 16 -36.44 -8.59 4.41
N THR A 17 -36.15 -9.58 5.26
CA THR A 17 -34.83 -9.67 5.88
C THR A 17 -33.86 -9.91 4.72
N ARG A 18 -33.44 -8.82 4.06
CA ARG A 18 -32.17 -8.82 3.33
C ARG A 18 -31.10 -9.03 4.37
N SER A 19 -30.83 -10.30 4.61
CA SER A 19 -29.57 -10.78 5.15
C SER A 19 -28.51 -10.31 4.17
N ILE A 20 -28.04 -9.06 4.36
CA ILE A 20 -26.78 -8.63 3.80
C ILE A 20 -25.77 -9.49 4.53
N ASP A 21 -25.40 -10.60 3.87
CA ASP A 21 -24.33 -11.45 4.34
C ASP A 21 -23.10 -10.54 4.56
N PRO A 22 -22.69 -10.29 5.82
CA PRO A 22 -21.62 -9.35 6.14
C PRO A 22 -20.29 -9.77 5.47
N THR A 23 -20.20 -11.04 5.07
CA THR A 23 -19.03 -11.63 4.41
C THR A 23 -18.84 -11.10 2.98
N THR A 24 -19.90 -10.66 2.28
CA THR A 24 -19.76 -10.19 0.87
C THR A 24 -19.23 -8.76 0.79
N GLY A 25 -19.69 -7.88 1.67
CA GLY A 25 -19.20 -6.52 1.78
C GLY A 25 -17.72 -6.48 2.17
N ASP A 26 -17.34 -7.31 3.14
CA ASP A 26 -15.95 -7.45 3.59
C ASP A 26 -15.05 -8.05 2.52
N GLN A 27 -15.50 -9.06 1.77
CA GLN A 27 -14.72 -9.63 0.65
C GLN A 27 -14.52 -8.64 -0.49
N VAL A 28 -15.55 -7.87 -0.86
CA VAL A 28 -15.45 -6.82 -1.89
C VAL A 28 -14.56 -5.67 -1.42
N MET A 29 -14.65 -5.29 -0.14
CA MET A 29 -13.74 -4.31 0.47
C MET A 29 -12.31 -4.86 0.53
N LEU A 30 -12.08 -6.12 0.88
CA LEU A 30 -10.75 -6.75 0.89
C LEU A 30 -10.15 -6.80 -0.51
N LEU A 31 -10.96 -7.12 -1.53
CA LEU A 31 -10.54 -7.14 -2.94
C LEU A 31 -10.22 -5.72 -3.45
N ARG A 32 -11.07 -4.73 -3.15
CA ARG A 32 -10.83 -3.32 -3.53
C ARG A 32 -9.65 -2.71 -2.77
N TYR A 33 -9.52 -3.00 -1.48
CA TYR A 33 -8.47 -2.49 -0.61
C TYR A 33 -7.14 -3.19 -0.90
N GLY A 34 -7.17 -4.50 -1.19
CA GLY A 34 -6.04 -5.28 -1.67
C GLY A 34 -5.55 -4.80 -3.03
N SER A 35 -6.46 -4.47 -3.96
CA SER A 35 -6.12 -3.90 -5.26
C SER A 35 -5.53 -2.49 -5.14
N LYS A 36 -6.12 -1.62 -4.29
CA LYS A 36 -5.56 -0.29 -4.01
C LYS A 36 -4.20 -0.36 -3.32
N THR A 37 -4.04 -1.22 -2.32
CA THR A 37 -2.80 -1.38 -1.56
C THR A 37 -1.69 -1.97 -2.43
N ARG A 38 -2.03 -2.99 -3.23
CA ARG A 38 -1.12 -3.57 -4.24
C ARG A 38 -0.68 -2.51 -5.25
N TYR A 39 -1.61 -1.72 -5.78
CA TYR A 39 -1.28 -0.61 -6.69
C TYR A 39 -0.32 0.41 -6.05
N GLN A 40 -0.49 0.75 -4.77
CA GLN A 40 0.44 1.63 -4.06
C GLN A 40 1.83 1.00 -3.87
N TYR A 41 1.90 -0.31 -3.64
CA TYR A 41 3.17 -1.02 -3.56
C TYR A 41 3.86 -1.09 -4.91
N GLU A 42 3.14 -1.45 -5.97
CA GLU A 42 3.66 -1.47 -7.35
C GLU A 42 4.18 -0.08 -7.75
N LYS A 43 3.46 1.00 -7.44
CA LYS A 43 3.93 2.37 -7.67
C LYS A 43 5.21 2.71 -6.90
N SER A 44 5.35 2.18 -5.69
CA SER A 44 6.55 2.39 -4.87
C SER A 44 7.74 1.55 -5.39
N LEU A 45 7.48 0.34 -5.87
CA LEU A 45 8.49 -0.51 -6.51
C LEU A 45 8.93 0.03 -7.87
N LEU A 46 8.03 0.65 -8.64
CA LEU A 46 8.38 1.37 -9.86
C LEU A 46 9.32 2.54 -9.57
N ARG A 47 9.06 3.31 -8.50
CA ARG A 47 9.98 4.36 -8.05
C ARG A 47 11.33 3.81 -7.61
N LEU A 48 11.35 2.68 -6.90
CA LEU A 48 12.58 1.97 -6.55
C LEU A 48 13.36 1.57 -7.80
N LYS A 49 12.69 0.97 -8.79
CA LYS A 49 13.28 0.61 -10.08
C LYS A 49 13.89 1.81 -10.80
N SER A 50 13.14 2.91 -10.94
CA SER A 50 13.64 4.13 -11.60
C SER A 50 14.82 4.76 -10.85
N TRP A 51 14.80 4.71 -9.51
CA TRP A 51 15.91 5.19 -8.69
C TRP A 51 17.16 4.30 -8.86
N LEU A 52 17.00 2.97 -8.84
CA LEU A 52 18.07 2.02 -9.11
C LEU A 52 18.66 2.20 -10.50
N GLN A 53 17.83 2.41 -11.53
CA GLN A 53 18.31 2.66 -12.89
C GLN A 53 19.23 3.88 -12.98
N ARG A 54 19.00 4.89 -12.13
CA ARG A 54 19.76 6.14 -12.11
C ARG A 54 21.02 6.05 -11.25
N GLU A 55 20.88 5.58 -10.02
CA GLU A 55 21.95 5.65 -9.01
C GLU A 55 22.76 4.34 -8.93
N HIS A 56 22.13 3.20 -9.19
CA HIS A 56 22.72 1.87 -9.00
C HIS A 56 22.32 0.90 -10.13
N PRO A 57 22.65 1.20 -11.40
CA PRO A 57 22.21 0.38 -12.54
C PRO A 57 22.72 -1.06 -12.45
N GLY A 58 23.88 -1.28 -11.81
CA GLY A 58 24.45 -2.61 -11.57
C GLY A 58 23.67 -3.47 -10.57
N SER A 59 22.73 -2.90 -9.81
CA SER A 59 21.85 -3.63 -8.90
C SER A 59 20.58 -4.16 -9.59
N LEU A 60 20.43 -3.93 -10.90
CA LEU A 60 19.32 -4.43 -11.70
C LEU A 60 19.76 -5.64 -12.51
N SER A 61 18.88 -6.64 -12.62
CA SER A 61 19.10 -7.80 -13.48
C SER A 61 18.10 -7.75 -14.62
N GLY A 62 18.59 -7.67 -15.86
CA GLY A 62 17.73 -7.51 -17.05
C GLY A 62 16.86 -6.25 -17.02
N GLY A 63 17.25 -5.23 -16.26
CA GLY A 63 16.47 -4.02 -16.07
C GLY A 63 15.34 -4.14 -15.04
N GLU A 64 15.18 -5.28 -14.36
CA GLU A 64 14.23 -5.48 -13.27
C GLU A 64 14.89 -5.47 -11.89
N VAL A 65 14.11 -5.13 -10.87
CA VAL A 65 14.54 -5.21 -9.47
C VAL A 65 14.44 -6.65 -9.03
N VAL A 66 15.57 -7.29 -8.79
CA VAL A 66 15.63 -8.70 -8.37
C VAL A 66 16.12 -8.77 -6.92
N PRO A 67 15.31 -9.25 -5.97
CA PRO A 67 15.77 -9.52 -4.61
C PRO A 67 16.71 -10.74 -4.58
N PRO A 68 17.60 -10.87 -3.59
CA PRO A 68 17.75 -9.98 -2.44
C PRO A 68 18.48 -8.67 -2.79
N LEU A 69 17.92 -7.54 -2.34
CA LEU A 69 18.59 -6.25 -2.38
C LEU A 69 19.51 -6.09 -1.18
N ASP A 70 20.62 -5.40 -1.40
CA ASP A 70 21.53 -4.98 -0.35
C ASP A 70 20.79 -4.06 0.66
N PRO A 71 20.94 -4.27 1.99
CA PRO A 71 20.40 -3.36 2.99
C PRO A 71 20.78 -1.89 2.79
N ALA A 72 21.98 -1.60 2.28
CA ALA A 72 22.44 -0.26 1.95
C ALA A 72 21.62 0.37 0.82
N ILE A 73 21.28 -0.41 -0.22
CA ILE A 73 20.40 0.00 -1.33
C ILE A 73 19.01 0.35 -0.78
N CYS A 74 18.46 -0.48 0.10
CA CYS A 74 17.15 -0.24 0.72
C CYS A 74 17.15 1.04 1.57
N LYS A 75 18.23 1.27 2.34
CA LYS A 75 18.41 2.49 3.14
C LYS A 75 18.51 3.74 2.26
N GLY A 76 19.31 3.67 1.19
CA GLY A 76 19.47 4.76 0.23
C GLY A 76 18.15 5.13 -0.44
N PHE A 77 17.39 4.13 -0.88
CA PHE A 77 16.07 4.36 -1.47
C PHE A 77 15.10 5.01 -0.46
N LEU A 78 15.06 4.55 0.79
CA LEU A 78 14.18 5.15 1.80
C LEU A 78 14.57 6.61 2.10
N ALA A 79 15.87 6.94 2.12
CA ALA A 79 16.35 8.31 2.26
C ALA A 79 15.99 9.18 1.04
N TYR A 80 16.09 8.63 -0.17
CA TYR A 80 15.66 9.31 -1.38
C TYR A 80 14.14 9.57 -1.38
N GLU A 81 13.36 8.56 -1.00
CA GLU A 81 11.90 8.57 -1.07
C GLU A 81 11.28 9.37 0.07
N CYS A 82 11.97 9.57 1.20
CA CYS A 82 11.44 10.39 2.30
C CYS A 82 11.43 11.89 1.99
N VAL A 83 12.25 12.35 1.06
CA VAL A 83 12.25 13.75 0.59
C VAL A 83 11.25 13.90 -0.56
N LYS A 84 10.49 15.00 -0.58
CA LYS A 84 9.68 15.37 -1.72
C LYS A 84 10.57 15.97 -2.80
N ARG A 85 10.34 15.51 -4.02
CA ARG A 85 11.10 15.93 -5.19
C ARG A 85 10.17 16.55 -6.22
N GLY A 86 10.70 17.51 -6.96
CA GLY A 86 10.04 18.14 -8.09
C GLY A 86 9.88 17.19 -9.29
N PRO A 87 9.21 17.63 -10.36
CA PRO A 87 9.04 16.85 -11.59
C PRO A 87 10.37 16.47 -12.26
N ASP A 88 11.39 17.29 -12.05
CA ASP A 88 12.78 17.12 -12.50
C ASP A 88 13.58 16.11 -11.65
N GLY A 89 13.03 15.68 -10.51
CA GLY A 89 13.70 14.81 -9.54
C GLY A 89 14.64 15.56 -8.58
N ALA A 90 14.72 16.89 -8.66
CA ALA A 90 15.44 17.70 -7.70
C ALA A 90 14.70 17.73 -6.35
N GLU A 91 15.44 17.90 -5.26
CA GLU A 91 14.81 18.13 -3.95
C GLU A 91 14.06 19.47 -3.98
N LEU A 92 12.85 19.50 -3.43
CA LEU A 92 12.13 20.77 -3.32
C LEU A 92 12.90 21.70 -2.37
N ASP A 93 12.99 22.99 -2.73
CA ASP A 93 13.50 24.04 -1.86
C ASP A 93 12.34 25.01 -1.51
N PRO A 94 11.97 25.17 -0.23
CA PRO A 94 12.55 24.54 0.96
C PRO A 94 12.28 23.04 1.04
N GLN A 95 13.22 22.30 1.68
CA GLN A 95 13.17 20.84 1.80
C GLN A 95 11.85 20.39 2.45
N GLN A 96 11.06 19.63 1.70
CA GLN A 96 9.84 19.03 2.20
C GLN A 96 9.99 17.53 2.34
N PHE A 97 9.44 16.99 3.43
CA PHE A 97 9.45 15.57 3.72
C PHE A 97 8.09 14.94 3.39
N LYS A 98 8.08 13.67 2.98
CA LYS A 98 6.85 12.90 2.81
C LYS A 98 6.29 12.49 4.17
N SER A 99 5.01 12.19 4.24
CA SER A 99 4.41 11.71 5.49
C SER A 99 5.05 10.40 5.96
N TYR A 100 5.01 10.14 7.27
CA TYR A 100 5.42 8.85 7.84
C TYR A 100 4.69 7.67 7.18
N SER A 101 3.40 7.83 6.85
CA SER A 101 2.61 6.80 6.17
C SER A 101 3.16 6.43 4.79
N ALA A 102 3.69 7.40 4.04
CA ALA A 102 4.30 7.14 2.74
C ALA A 102 5.59 6.32 2.87
N VAL A 103 6.46 6.69 3.82
CA VAL A 103 7.71 5.96 4.10
C VAL A 103 7.42 4.54 4.61
N ASN A 104 6.44 4.39 5.51
CA ASN A 104 6.02 3.08 6.00
C ASN A 104 5.37 2.24 4.89
N GLY A 105 4.68 2.86 3.93
CA GLY A 105 4.18 2.21 2.72
C GLY A 105 5.32 1.67 1.84
N CYS A 106 6.41 2.42 1.70
CA CYS A 106 7.60 1.99 0.95
C CYS A 106 8.28 0.79 1.62
N LYS A 107 8.41 0.81 2.96
CA LYS A 107 8.86 -0.35 3.73
C LYS A 107 8.01 -1.59 3.43
N SER A 108 6.69 -1.46 3.50
CA SER A 108 5.78 -2.58 3.21
C SER A 108 5.87 -3.05 1.76
N ALA A 109 6.10 -2.14 0.81
CA ALA A 109 6.31 -2.49 -0.59
C ALA A 109 7.58 -3.32 -0.80
N ILE A 110 8.68 -2.99 -0.11
CA ILE A 110 9.92 -3.80 -0.13
C ILE A 110 9.64 -5.20 0.44
N LYS A 111 9.00 -5.29 1.61
CA LYS A 111 8.62 -6.60 2.19
C LYS A 111 7.69 -7.40 1.27
N PHE A 112 6.77 -6.72 0.59
CA PHE A 112 5.86 -7.33 -0.38
C PHE A 112 6.59 -7.89 -1.60
N MET A 113 7.61 -7.21 -2.10
CA MET A 113 8.47 -7.72 -3.19
C MET A 113 9.20 -9.01 -2.77
N TYR A 114 9.78 -9.06 -1.57
CA TYR A 114 10.41 -10.27 -1.05
C TYR A 114 9.41 -11.42 -0.91
N LYS A 115 8.20 -11.13 -0.41
CA LYS A 115 7.11 -12.10 -0.34
C LYS A 115 6.71 -12.63 -1.73
N GLN A 116 6.65 -11.77 -2.75
CA GLN A 116 6.35 -12.20 -4.13
C GLN A 116 7.45 -13.07 -4.73
N ALA A 117 8.71 -12.76 -4.43
CA ALA A 117 9.86 -13.59 -4.83
C ALA A 117 10.00 -14.88 -4.01
N ASN A 118 9.08 -15.15 -3.08
CA ASN A 118 9.13 -16.26 -2.13
C ASN A 118 10.44 -16.30 -1.30
N LEU A 119 11.00 -15.12 -1.02
CA LEU A 119 12.21 -14.94 -0.22
C LEU A 119 11.85 -14.43 1.17
N ARG A 120 12.63 -14.86 2.17
CA ARG A 120 12.60 -14.27 3.50
C ARG A 120 13.40 -12.97 3.51
N VAL A 121 12.83 -11.93 4.11
CA VAL A 121 13.57 -10.72 4.46
C VAL A 121 14.57 -11.10 5.55
N SER A 122 15.85 -10.74 5.40
CA SER A 122 16.84 -10.98 6.45
C SER A 122 16.51 -10.17 7.70
N GLU A 123 16.85 -10.67 8.89
CA GLU A 123 16.62 -9.96 10.14
C GLU A 123 17.31 -8.59 10.14
N GLU A 124 18.51 -8.51 9.56
CA GLU A 124 19.25 -7.26 9.38
C GLU A 124 18.47 -6.24 8.54
N LEU A 125 17.90 -6.68 7.40
CA LEU A 125 17.10 -5.79 6.56
C LEU A 125 15.80 -5.39 7.25
N ASP A 126 15.15 -6.30 7.97
CA ASP A 126 13.93 -5.99 8.71
C ASP A 126 14.18 -4.96 9.81
N ALA A 127 15.26 -5.14 10.58
CA ALA A 127 15.72 -4.22 11.62
C ALA A 127 16.05 -2.85 11.02
N LEU A 128 16.80 -2.79 9.91
CA LEU A 128 17.13 -1.54 9.22
C LEU A 128 15.88 -0.79 8.77
N LEU A 129 14.92 -1.50 8.17
CA LEU A 129 13.67 -0.90 7.70
C LEU A 129 12.81 -0.39 8.87
N ALA A 130 12.80 -1.10 10.00
CA ALA A 130 12.12 -0.69 11.22
C ALA A 130 12.77 0.54 11.85
N ASP A 131 14.09 0.53 12.02
CA ASP A 131 14.85 1.63 12.60
C ASP A 131 14.75 2.90 11.77
N PHE A 132 14.81 2.80 10.44
CA PHE A 132 14.63 3.94 9.57
C PHE A 132 13.26 4.60 9.76
N ALA A 133 12.18 3.79 9.76
CA ALA A 133 10.83 4.30 9.96
C ALA A 133 10.68 4.95 11.36
N CYS A 134 11.19 4.30 12.41
CA CYS A 134 11.16 4.82 13.77
C CYS A 134 11.89 6.15 13.91
N CYS A 135 13.12 6.26 13.38
CA CYS A 135 13.90 7.49 13.39
C CYS A 135 13.23 8.61 12.59
N TYR A 136 12.65 8.27 11.44
CA TYR A 136 11.94 9.23 10.59
C TYR A 136 10.69 9.81 11.28
N LYS A 137 9.92 8.98 11.99
CA LYS A 137 8.78 9.43 12.79
C LYS A 137 9.19 10.49 13.83
N ARG A 138 10.34 10.30 14.48
CA ARG A 138 10.87 11.28 15.46
C ARG A 138 11.28 12.59 14.80
N LYS A 139 11.92 12.54 13.62
CA LYS A 139 12.32 13.74 12.87
C LYS A 139 11.17 14.60 12.35
N LEU A 140 9.99 14.02 12.14
CA LEU A 140 8.79 14.77 11.71
C LEU A 140 7.98 15.35 12.88
N LEU A 141 8.25 14.94 14.11
CA LEU A 141 7.53 15.38 15.32
C LEU A 141 8.32 16.40 16.16
N ASN A 142 9.58 16.65 15.82
CA ASN A 142 10.41 17.74 16.34
C ASN A 142 10.41 18.91 15.36
#